data_AF-A0A962GM06-F1
#
_entry.id   AF-A0A962GM06-F1
#
_cell.length_a   1.000
_cell.length_b   1.000
_cell.length_c   1.000
_cell.angle_alpha   90.00
_cell.angle_beta   90.00
_cell.angle_gamma   90.00
#
_symmetry.space_group_name_H-M   'P 1'
#
loop_
_entity.id
_entity.type
_entity.pdbx_description
1 polymer ?
#
loop_
_entity_poly.entity_id
_entity_poly.type
_entity_poly.pdbx_seq_one_letter_code
_entity_poly.pdbx_strand_id
1 'polypeptide(L)'
;LRNGSLSLNPRSYHSEKHIDDLFKRLIKISALQESSEIPDYGWTLLSLFVSCHDLRQSETPNVSDCVGSNEQASFQELLRLLEKYDTKDLITKKHRNVLKLMIHGSTFGRSEDNRGNIYNGKLLKYLLVENTEFSEIDIELAYIACDIDTANVAADLKDYARSSINVYNEIQNVSPSTISAQNFFGEQQEQFFFELQKFDSKLCGLAFEVGKEKNAPLVKQISEEIKQFDSSLTNDEVVKRYIALVNSLA
;
A
#
# COMPACT_ATOMS: atom_id res chain seq x y z
N LEU A 1 -13.13 -8.16 12.43
CA LEU A 1 -11.68 -8.35 12.21
C LEU A 1 -11.28 -8.27 10.75
N ARG A 2 -12.18 -8.54 9.78
CA ARG A 2 -11.87 -8.25 8.38
C ARG A 2 -12.76 -7.12 7.90
N ASN A 3 -12.18 -6.25 7.10
CA ASN A 3 -12.82 -5.11 6.46
C ASN A 3 -13.51 -5.52 5.14
N GLY A 4 -13.67 -6.83 4.93
CA GLY A 4 -14.07 -7.46 3.69
C GLY A 4 -15.57 -7.63 3.47
N SER A 5 -15.96 -8.48 2.51
CA SER A 5 -17.37 -8.83 2.22
C SER A 5 -18.13 -9.43 3.41
N LEU A 6 -17.43 -9.96 4.41
CA LEU A 6 -17.99 -10.49 5.65
C LEU A 6 -18.04 -9.46 6.79
N SER A 7 -17.62 -8.21 6.56
CA SER A 7 -17.70 -7.11 7.52
C SER A 7 -19.11 -6.52 7.59
N LEU A 8 -19.51 -6.03 8.76
CA LEU A 8 -20.71 -5.18 8.89
C LEU A 8 -20.52 -3.84 8.16
N ASN A 9 -19.28 -3.38 8.06
CA ASN A 9 -18.88 -2.18 7.33
C ASN A 9 -17.81 -2.60 6.31
N PRO A 10 -18.19 -3.12 5.14
CA PRO A 10 -17.25 -3.55 4.13
C PRO A 10 -16.51 -2.35 3.54
N ARG A 11 -15.22 -2.56 3.25
CA ARG A 11 -14.33 -1.59 2.64
C ARG A 11 -14.18 -1.84 1.15
N SER A 12 -14.05 -0.75 0.40
CA SER A 12 -13.96 -0.79 -1.05
C SER A 12 -12.56 -1.19 -1.52
N TYR A 13 -11.52 -0.84 -0.77
CA TYR A 13 -10.13 -1.14 -1.12
C TYR A 13 -9.53 -2.15 -0.15
N HIS A 14 -9.33 -1.77 1.13
CA HIS A 14 -8.66 -2.62 2.12
C HIS A 14 -9.58 -3.77 2.56
N SER A 15 -9.64 -4.83 1.75
CA SER A 15 -10.55 -5.98 1.84
C SER A 15 -9.82 -7.27 1.47
N GLU A 16 -10.50 -8.42 1.48
CA GLU A 16 -9.92 -9.69 1.01
C GLU A 16 -9.44 -9.64 -0.45
N LYS A 17 -10.03 -8.78 -1.27
CA LYS A 17 -9.59 -8.60 -2.67
C LYS A 17 -8.20 -7.96 -2.75
N HIS A 18 -7.88 -7.03 -1.84
CA HIS A 18 -6.53 -6.44 -1.76
C HIS A 18 -5.50 -7.52 -1.42
N ILE A 19 -5.84 -8.43 -0.48
CA ILE A 19 -4.99 -9.57 -0.15
C ILE A 19 -4.73 -10.46 -1.38
N ASP A 20 -5.77 -10.76 -2.18
CA ASP A 20 -5.61 -11.54 -3.42
C ASP A 20 -4.66 -10.83 -4.41
N ASP A 21 -4.78 -9.52 -4.56
CA ASP A 21 -3.91 -8.75 -5.44
C ASP A 21 -2.46 -8.72 -4.95
N LEU A 22 -2.24 -8.62 -3.64
CA LEU A 22 -0.92 -8.72 -3.04
C LEU A 22 -0.30 -10.11 -3.20
N PHE A 23 -1.08 -11.19 -3.10
CA PHE A 23 -0.58 -12.53 -3.38
C PHE A 23 -0.21 -12.72 -4.84
N LYS A 24 -0.96 -12.16 -5.80
CA LYS A 24 -0.57 -12.18 -7.22
C LYS A 24 0.77 -11.49 -7.44
N ARG A 25 1.00 -10.35 -6.77
CA ARG A 25 2.28 -9.62 -6.81
C ARG A 25 3.40 -10.46 -6.20
N LEU A 26 3.14 -11.13 -5.07
CA LEU A 26 4.10 -12.02 -4.42
C LEU A 26 4.48 -13.21 -5.33
N ILE A 27 3.49 -13.83 -5.99
CA ILE A 27 3.72 -14.91 -6.97
C ILE A 27 4.58 -14.40 -8.13
N LYS A 28 4.29 -13.19 -8.65
CA LYS A 28 5.07 -12.59 -9.75
C LYS A 28 6.54 -12.42 -9.38
N ILE A 29 6.85 -11.92 -8.18
CA ILE A 29 8.25 -11.78 -7.76
C ILE A 29 8.92 -13.12 -7.47
N SER A 30 8.18 -14.14 -7.01
CA SER A 30 8.73 -15.48 -6.76
C SER A 30 9.12 -16.24 -8.02
N ALA A 31 8.67 -15.77 -9.18
CA ALA A 31 9.01 -16.37 -10.48
C ALA A 31 10.30 -15.78 -11.09
N LEU A 32 10.89 -14.75 -10.47
CA LEU A 32 12.15 -14.15 -10.91
C LEU A 32 13.34 -15.01 -10.51
N GLN A 33 14.41 -15.01 -11.31
CA GLN A 33 15.62 -15.78 -11.00
C GLN A 33 16.26 -15.30 -9.69
N GLU A 34 16.26 -13.98 -9.48
CA GLU A 34 16.81 -13.30 -8.31
C GLU A 34 16.08 -13.67 -7.01
N SER A 35 14.87 -14.24 -7.11
CA SER A 35 14.08 -14.63 -5.94
C SER A 35 14.72 -15.79 -5.17
N SER A 36 15.73 -16.48 -5.74
CA SER A 36 16.52 -17.49 -5.03
C SER A 36 17.35 -16.93 -3.88
N GLU A 37 17.56 -15.61 -3.85
CA GLU A 37 18.23 -14.91 -2.74
C GLU A 37 17.33 -14.80 -1.49
N ILE A 38 16.01 -15.02 -1.63
CA ILE A 38 15.05 -14.96 -0.53
C ILE A 38 14.99 -16.31 0.20
N PRO A 39 15.30 -16.35 1.51
CA PRO A 39 15.23 -17.60 2.28
C PRO A 39 13.78 -18.04 2.51
N ASP A 40 13.57 -19.33 2.80
CA ASP A 40 12.22 -19.91 3.03
C ASP A 40 11.42 -19.19 4.12
N TYR A 41 12.08 -18.76 5.20
CA TYR A 41 11.42 -17.97 6.24
C TYR A 41 10.96 -16.61 5.70
N GLY A 42 11.70 -16.02 4.76
CA GLY A 42 11.36 -14.75 4.12
C GLY A 42 10.04 -14.82 3.38
N TRP A 43 9.81 -15.88 2.61
CA TRP A 43 8.50 -16.13 1.96
C TRP A 43 7.37 -16.33 2.96
N THR A 44 7.66 -16.96 4.11
CA THR A 44 6.71 -17.10 5.21
C THR A 44 6.33 -15.72 5.79
N LEU A 45 7.32 -14.85 6.04
CA LEU A 45 7.08 -13.51 6.58
C LEU A 45 6.34 -12.62 5.58
N LEU A 46 6.70 -12.68 4.29
CA LEU A 46 5.99 -11.94 3.22
C LEU A 46 4.53 -12.38 3.10
N SER A 47 4.27 -13.69 3.19
CA SER A 47 2.90 -14.22 3.16
C SER A 47 2.08 -13.79 4.38
N LEU A 48 2.71 -13.75 5.56
CA LEU A 48 2.09 -13.21 6.78
C LEU A 48 1.81 -11.71 6.65
N PHE A 49 2.76 -10.92 6.16
CA PHE A 49 2.56 -9.49 5.90
C PHE A 49 1.37 -9.25 4.96
N VAL A 50 1.36 -9.89 3.79
CA VAL A 50 0.27 -9.77 2.80
C VAL A 50 -1.09 -10.08 3.44
N SER A 51 -1.15 -11.10 4.29
CA SER A 51 -2.38 -11.52 4.95
C SER A 51 -2.79 -10.66 6.14
N CYS A 52 -1.88 -9.87 6.71
CA CYS A 52 -2.05 -9.29 8.04
C CYS A 52 -1.83 -7.78 8.17
N HIS A 53 -1.17 -7.11 7.23
CA HIS A 53 -0.87 -5.68 7.33
C HIS A 53 -2.13 -4.79 7.46
N ASP A 54 -3.26 -5.26 6.93
CA ASP A 54 -4.56 -4.55 6.92
C ASP A 54 -5.66 -5.22 7.78
N LEU A 55 -5.29 -6.00 8.80
CA LEU A 55 -6.29 -6.60 9.70
C LEU A 55 -7.16 -5.54 10.40
N ARG A 56 -6.61 -4.34 10.63
CA ARG A 56 -7.28 -3.23 11.29
C ARG A 56 -7.12 -1.99 10.44
N GLN A 57 -8.24 -1.46 9.93
CA GLN A 57 -8.21 -0.30 9.02
C GLN A 57 -9.12 0.85 9.45
N SER A 58 -9.79 0.73 10.59
CA SER A 58 -10.77 1.72 11.09
C SER A 58 -10.35 2.35 12.41
N GLU A 59 -9.05 2.44 12.65
CA GLU A 59 -8.53 3.04 13.89
C GLU A 59 -8.52 4.56 13.78
N THR A 60 -8.74 5.24 14.90
CA THR A 60 -8.64 6.69 14.97
C THR A 60 -7.18 7.11 14.79
N PRO A 61 -6.88 8.07 13.89
CA PRO A 61 -5.51 8.56 13.71
C PRO A 61 -4.92 9.12 15.01
N ASN A 62 -3.73 8.66 15.37
CA ASN A 62 -2.91 9.25 16.42
C ASN A 62 -1.87 10.19 15.78
N VAL A 63 -2.01 11.49 16.01
CA VAL A 63 -1.12 12.52 15.45
C VAL A 63 0.25 12.60 16.14
N SER A 64 0.49 11.88 17.25
CA SER A 64 1.77 11.93 17.96
C SER A 64 2.85 11.02 17.39
N ASP A 65 2.46 10.03 16.58
CA ASP A 65 3.34 8.98 16.07
C ASP A 65 3.39 9.03 14.54
N CYS A 66 4.59 8.82 13.97
CA CYS A 66 4.73 8.72 12.52
C CYS A 66 4.16 7.41 11.97
N VAL A 67 4.12 6.34 12.77
CA VAL A 67 3.52 5.06 12.37
C VAL A 67 2.01 5.20 12.44
N GLY A 68 1.31 4.89 11.35
CA GLY A 68 -0.14 5.01 11.27
C GLY A 68 -0.85 4.08 12.27
N SER A 69 -1.98 4.54 12.80
CA SER A 69 -2.74 3.82 13.83
C SER A 69 -3.29 2.48 13.34
N ASN A 70 -3.60 2.38 12.05
CA ASN A 70 -4.04 1.15 11.41
C ASN A 70 -2.91 0.11 11.39
N GLU A 71 -1.70 0.50 10.97
CA GLU A 71 -0.52 -0.35 10.92
C GLU A 71 -0.14 -0.86 12.32
N GLN A 72 -0.17 0.03 13.32
CA GLN A 72 0.08 -0.35 14.72
C GLN A 72 -0.94 -1.40 15.18
N ALA A 73 -2.24 -1.16 14.95
CA ALA A 73 -3.29 -2.08 15.39
C ALA A 73 -3.28 -3.41 14.62
N SER A 74 -2.98 -3.39 13.31
CA SER A 74 -2.80 -4.59 12.50
C SER A 74 -1.64 -5.45 13.01
N PHE A 75 -0.53 -4.83 13.40
CA PHE A 75 0.59 -5.56 14.00
C PHE A 75 0.22 -6.15 15.37
N GLN A 76 -0.50 -5.41 16.23
CA GLN A 76 -0.98 -5.97 17.50
C GLN A 76 -1.95 -7.15 17.29
N GLU A 77 -2.83 -7.05 16.30
CA GLU A 77 -3.75 -8.14 15.96
C GLU A 77 -2.99 -9.36 15.41
N LEU A 78 -1.95 -9.17 14.60
CA LEU A 78 -1.05 -10.24 14.19
C LEU A 78 -0.40 -10.93 15.39
N LEU A 79 0.12 -10.18 16.36
CA LEU A 79 0.71 -10.76 17.56
C LEU A 79 -0.29 -11.62 18.34
N ARG A 80 -1.53 -11.15 18.49
CA ARG A 80 -2.63 -11.88 19.13
C ARG A 80 -2.97 -13.17 18.39
N LEU A 81 -2.95 -13.15 17.06
CA LEU A 81 -3.17 -14.35 16.24
C LEU A 81 -2.02 -15.35 16.37
N LEU A 82 -0.77 -14.88 16.36
CA LEU A 82 0.41 -15.72 16.55
C LEU A 82 0.43 -16.36 17.94
N GLU A 83 0.13 -15.63 19.00
CA GLU A 83 0.02 -16.20 20.36
C GLU A 83 -1.00 -17.34 20.43
N LYS A 84 -2.11 -17.22 19.69
CA LYS A 84 -3.16 -18.23 19.67
C LYS A 84 -2.83 -19.44 18.79
N TYR A 85 -2.19 -19.24 17.64
CA TYR A 85 -2.08 -20.26 16.60
C TYR A 85 -0.66 -20.77 16.34
N ASP A 86 0.38 -19.99 16.63
CA ASP A 86 1.79 -20.43 16.52
C ASP A 86 2.24 -21.14 17.81
N THR A 87 1.57 -22.25 18.12
CA THR A 87 1.79 -23.02 19.37
C THR A 87 3.15 -23.70 19.45
N LYS A 88 3.91 -23.70 18.35
CA LYS A 88 5.26 -24.28 18.24
C LYS A 88 6.36 -23.22 18.20
N ASP A 89 6.02 -21.94 18.34
CA ASP A 89 6.95 -20.80 18.28
C ASP A 89 7.84 -20.81 17.03
N LEU A 90 7.25 -21.12 15.87
CA LEU A 90 7.96 -21.09 14.59
C LEU A 90 8.30 -19.65 14.18
N ILE A 91 7.44 -18.69 14.56
CA ILE A 91 7.64 -17.27 14.35
C ILE A 91 8.35 -16.68 15.58
N THR A 92 9.66 -16.85 15.57
CA THR A 92 10.59 -16.35 16.59
C THR A 92 10.46 -14.86 16.88
N LYS A 93 11.03 -14.41 18.01
CA LYS A 93 11.13 -12.97 18.34
C LYS A 93 11.77 -12.14 17.22
N LYS A 94 12.81 -12.65 16.55
CA LYS A 94 13.44 -11.96 15.43
C LYS A 94 12.44 -11.78 14.28
N HIS A 95 11.73 -12.84 13.90
CA HIS A 95 10.71 -12.79 12.84
C HIS A 95 9.60 -11.78 13.15
N ARG A 96 9.17 -11.70 14.42
CA ARG A 96 8.17 -10.72 14.86
C ARG A 96 8.67 -9.27 14.73
N ASN A 97 9.94 -9.02 15.00
CA ASN A 97 10.53 -7.68 14.79
C ASN A 97 10.61 -7.32 13.29
N VAL A 98 10.92 -8.27 12.42
CA VAL A 98 10.90 -8.05 10.95
C VAL A 98 9.47 -7.79 10.47
N LEU A 99 8.49 -8.56 10.93
CA LEU A 99 7.06 -8.32 10.62
C LEU A 99 6.58 -6.95 11.12
N LYS A 100 7.04 -6.52 12.30
CA LYS A 100 6.78 -5.17 12.81
C LYS A 100 7.34 -4.11 11.86
N LEU A 101 8.58 -4.26 11.43
CA LEU A 101 9.23 -3.35 10.50
C LEU A 101 8.49 -3.29 9.16
N MET A 102 8.06 -4.45 8.63
CA MET A 102 7.26 -4.54 7.39
C MET A 102 5.94 -3.79 7.51
N ILE A 103 5.14 -4.08 8.55
CA ILE A 103 3.80 -3.49 8.73
C ILE A 103 3.88 -2.01 9.12
N HIS A 104 4.76 -1.64 10.04
CA HIS A 104 4.89 -0.23 10.41
C HIS A 104 5.50 0.59 9.27
N GLY A 105 6.48 0.02 8.56
CA GLY A 105 7.15 0.64 7.43
C GLY A 105 6.26 0.86 6.21
N SER A 106 5.17 0.09 6.06
CA SER A 106 4.17 0.27 5.01
C SER A 106 3.26 1.47 5.24
N THR A 107 3.33 2.14 6.41
CA THR A 107 2.69 3.45 6.61
C THR A 107 3.12 4.37 5.46
N PHE A 108 2.14 4.83 4.67
CA PHE A 108 2.40 5.55 3.43
C PHE A 108 1.75 6.94 3.44
N GLY A 109 2.50 7.94 2.97
CA GLY A 109 1.99 9.29 2.79
C GLY A 109 3.03 10.35 3.07
N ARG A 110 2.60 11.45 3.67
CA ARG A 110 3.48 12.52 4.13
C ARG A 110 3.11 12.89 5.55
N SER A 111 4.09 12.86 6.45
CA SER A 111 3.93 13.40 7.80
C SER A 111 5.29 13.92 8.31
N GLU A 112 5.24 14.62 9.43
CA GLU A 112 6.37 15.25 10.10
C GLU A 112 6.52 14.62 11.49
N ASP A 113 7.74 14.21 11.84
CA ASP A 113 8.03 13.69 13.17
C ASP A 113 8.14 14.82 14.22
N ASN A 114 8.23 14.44 15.50
CA ASN A 114 8.38 15.39 16.62
C ASN A 114 9.70 16.19 16.59
N ARG A 115 10.60 15.91 15.65
CA ARG A 115 11.89 16.60 15.42
C ARG A 115 11.86 17.46 14.16
N GLY A 116 10.73 17.53 13.45
CA GLY A 116 10.58 18.29 12.21
C GLY A 116 11.06 17.57 10.95
N ASN A 117 11.36 16.27 11.02
CA ASN A 117 11.72 15.50 9.83
C ASN A 117 10.46 15.12 9.07
N ILE A 118 10.41 15.50 7.80
CA ILE A 118 9.32 15.15 6.90
C ILE A 118 9.66 13.82 6.22
N TYR A 119 8.76 12.84 6.33
CA TYR A 119 8.79 11.67 5.46
C TYR A 119 7.83 11.82 4.29
N ASN A 120 8.23 11.25 3.14
CA ASN A 120 7.44 11.23 1.92
C ASN A 120 7.46 9.80 1.33
N GLY A 121 6.27 9.25 1.09
CA GLY A 121 6.08 7.88 0.64
C GLY A 121 6.02 6.92 1.82
N LYS A 122 6.72 5.78 1.72
CA LYS A 122 6.77 4.77 2.77
C LYS A 122 7.65 5.20 3.96
N LEU A 123 7.20 4.91 5.18
CA LEU A 123 7.90 5.27 6.41
C LEU A 123 9.18 4.44 6.65
N LEU A 124 9.30 3.26 6.01
CA LEU A 124 10.38 2.30 6.25
C LEU A 124 11.80 2.91 6.28
N LYS A 125 12.14 3.81 5.35
CA LYS A 125 13.47 4.45 5.27
C LYS A 125 13.85 5.16 6.56
N TYR A 126 12.86 5.75 7.25
CA TYR A 126 13.06 6.52 8.46
C TYR A 126 13.18 5.59 9.68
N LEU A 127 12.40 4.51 9.72
CA LEU A 127 12.51 3.49 10.78
C LEU A 127 13.88 2.81 10.78
N LEU A 128 14.51 2.63 9.61
CA LEU A 128 15.83 2.01 9.48
C LEU A 128 16.97 2.90 9.98
N VAL A 129 16.86 4.24 9.88
CA VAL A 129 17.87 5.17 10.41
C VAL A 129 17.99 5.03 11.93
N GLU A 130 16.89 4.73 12.60
CA GLU A 130 16.84 4.61 14.06
C GLU A 130 17.15 3.19 14.56
N ASN A 131 17.31 2.19 13.68
CA ASN A 131 17.45 0.78 14.05
C ASN A 131 18.56 0.05 13.27
N THR A 132 19.66 -0.25 13.94
CA THR A 132 20.84 -0.95 13.36
C THR A 132 20.84 -2.47 13.55
N GLU A 133 19.76 -3.04 14.11
CA GLU A 133 19.69 -4.47 14.47
C GLU A 133 19.27 -5.41 13.33
N PHE A 134 18.84 -4.86 12.19
CA PHE A 134 18.34 -5.64 11.05
C PHE A 134 19.48 -6.02 10.10
N SER A 135 19.51 -7.29 9.68
CA SER A 135 20.43 -7.73 8.63
C SER A 135 19.97 -7.25 7.24
N GLU A 136 20.86 -7.29 6.25
CA GLU A 136 20.53 -6.88 4.87
C GLU A 136 19.30 -7.61 4.32
N ILE A 137 19.16 -8.91 4.61
CA ILE A 137 17.99 -9.68 4.16
C ILE A 137 16.71 -9.27 4.90
N ASP A 138 16.78 -8.91 6.18
CA ASP A 138 15.61 -8.43 6.93
C ASP A 138 15.13 -7.09 6.36
N ILE A 139 16.07 -6.23 5.95
CA ILE A 139 15.80 -4.93 5.31
C ILE A 139 15.18 -5.13 3.92
N GLU A 140 15.74 -6.05 3.11
CA GLU A 140 15.18 -6.35 1.78
C GLU A 140 13.75 -6.90 1.89
N LEU A 141 13.47 -7.80 2.84
CA LEU A 141 12.11 -8.29 3.08
C LEU A 141 11.14 -7.16 3.45
N ALA A 142 11.59 -6.18 4.25
CA ALA A 142 10.79 -5.01 4.58
C ALA A 142 10.50 -4.12 3.36
N TYR A 143 11.50 -3.90 2.49
CA TYR A 143 11.28 -3.15 1.25
C TYR A 143 10.35 -3.89 0.29
N ILE A 144 10.51 -5.20 0.11
CA ILE A 144 9.61 -6.01 -0.72
C ILE A 144 8.17 -5.89 -0.22
N ALA A 145 7.95 -5.98 1.10
CA ALA A 145 6.62 -5.84 1.69
C ALA A 145 5.96 -4.49 1.36
N CYS A 146 6.68 -3.39 1.62
CA CYS A 146 6.18 -2.04 1.37
C CYS A 146 5.98 -1.75 -0.13
N ASP A 147 6.84 -2.31 -0.99
CA ASP A 147 6.72 -2.19 -2.44
C ASP A 147 5.50 -2.93 -2.97
N ILE A 148 5.30 -4.18 -2.52
CA ILE A 148 4.17 -5.01 -2.94
C ILE A 148 2.85 -4.32 -2.63
N ASP A 149 2.72 -3.69 -1.47
CA ASP A 149 1.48 -3.01 -1.06
C ASP A 149 1.07 -1.90 -2.06
N THR A 150 2.04 -1.13 -2.53
CA THR A 150 1.85 0.01 -3.44
C THR A 150 2.16 -0.28 -4.92
N ALA A 151 2.38 -1.55 -5.29
CA ALA A 151 2.70 -1.94 -6.67
C ALA A 151 1.49 -1.92 -7.63
N ASN A 152 0.31 -1.47 -7.18
CA ASN A 152 -0.85 -1.25 -8.05
C ASN A 152 -0.56 -0.26 -9.18
N VAL A 153 0.41 0.65 -9.01
CA VAL A 153 0.90 1.56 -10.07
C VAL A 153 1.41 0.84 -11.32
N ALA A 154 1.80 -0.43 -11.20
CA ALA A 154 2.31 -1.25 -12.28
C ALA A 154 1.28 -2.24 -12.87
N ALA A 155 0.04 -2.23 -12.36
CA ALA A 155 -1.05 -3.01 -12.93
C ALA A 155 -1.46 -2.45 -14.30
N ASP A 156 -2.21 -3.21 -15.11
CA ASP A 156 -2.77 -2.63 -16.34
C ASP A 156 -3.65 -1.40 -16.00
N LEU A 157 -3.71 -0.41 -16.90
CA LEU A 157 -4.32 0.90 -16.62
C LEU A 157 -5.76 0.79 -16.08
N LYS A 158 -6.56 -0.15 -16.60
CA LYS A 158 -7.94 -0.41 -16.12
C LYS A 158 -7.98 -0.92 -14.69
N ASP A 159 -7.01 -1.75 -14.29
CA ASP A 159 -6.91 -2.30 -12.93
C ASP A 159 -6.37 -1.25 -11.96
N TYR A 160 -5.37 -0.45 -12.39
CA TYR A 160 -4.91 0.72 -11.63
C TYR A 160 -6.08 1.68 -11.36
N ALA A 161 -6.86 2.00 -12.39
CA ALA A 161 -8.02 2.88 -12.25
C ALA A 161 -9.13 2.29 -11.37
N ARG A 162 -9.34 0.98 -11.42
CA ARG A 162 -10.28 0.30 -10.52
C ARG A 162 -9.80 0.43 -9.07
N SER A 163 -8.51 0.22 -8.84
CA SER A 163 -7.88 0.38 -7.53
C SER A 163 -8.03 1.81 -6.99
N SER A 164 -7.77 2.83 -7.81
CA SER A 164 -7.90 4.24 -7.39
C SER A 164 -9.36 4.61 -7.05
N ILE A 165 -10.35 4.13 -7.81
CA ILE A 165 -11.77 4.32 -7.51
C ILE A 165 -12.15 3.65 -6.19
N ASN A 166 -11.62 2.45 -5.92
CA ASN A 166 -11.87 1.75 -4.67
C ASN A 166 -11.31 2.54 -3.48
N VAL A 167 -10.09 3.08 -3.59
CA VAL A 167 -9.49 3.97 -2.57
C VAL A 167 -10.34 5.21 -2.38
N TYR A 168 -10.74 5.89 -3.46
CA TYR A 168 -11.60 7.06 -3.41
C TYR A 168 -12.91 6.79 -2.66
N ASN A 169 -13.62 5.72 -3.04
CA ASN A 169 -14.88 5.34 -2.41
C ASN A 169 -14.70 5.00 -0.93
N GLU A 170 -13.59 4.38 -0.58
CA GLU A 170 -13.29 4.09 0.82
C GLU A 170 -13.05 5.38 1.63
N ILE A 171 -12.28 6.32 1.11
CA ILE A 171 -12.06 7.63 1.73
C ILE A 171 -13.40 8.34 1.95
N GLN A 172 -14.31 8.32 0.96
CA GLN A 172 -15.64 8.93 1.10
C GLN A 172 -16.49 8.30 2.20
N ASN A 173 -16.33 7.00 2.45
CA ASN A 173 -17.11 6.28 3.45
C ASN A 173 -16.54 6.41 4.87
N VAL A 174 -15.22 6.62 5.01
CA VAL A 174 -14.52 6.65 6.30
C VAL A 174 -14.27 8.07 6.78
N SER A 175 -14.05 9.02 5.86
CA SER A 175 -13.78 10.42 6.19
C SER A 175 -15.06 11.14 6.62
N PRO A 176 -15.00 11.98 7.67
CA PRO A 176 -16.12 12.85 8.04
C PRO A 176 -16.38 13.96 7.01
N SER A 177 -15.41 14.23 6.12
CA SER A 177 -15.52 15.22 5.05
C SER A 177 -15.41 14.57 3.67
N THR A 178 -16.26 15.04 2.76
CA THR A 178 -16.24 14.60 1.36
C THR A 178 -15.01 15.16 0.65
N ILE A 179 -14.20 14.29 0.06
CA ILE A 179 -13.08 14.69 -0.79
C ILE A 179 -13.56 14.97 -2.22
N SER A 180 -12.99 15.99 -2.86
CA SER A 180 -13.25 16.29 -4.28
C SER A 180 -12.68 15.17 -5.16
N ALA A 181 -13.52 14.59 -6.03
CA ALA A 181 -13.08 13.63 -7.04
C ALA A 181 -12.05 14.25 -8.00
N GLN A 182 -12.25 15.52 -8.37
CA GLN A 182 -11.34 16.23 -9.25
C GLN A 182 -9.95 16.36 -8.62
N ASN A 183 -9.89 16.75 -7.35
CA ASN A 183 -8.64 16.84 -6.62
C ASN A 183 -7.99 15.46 -6.42
N PHE A 184 -8.80 14.43 -6.12
CA PHE A 184 -8.30 13.08 -5.91
C PHE A 184 -7.68 12.50 -7.19
N PHE A 185 -8.44 12.41 -8.29
CA PHE A 185 -7.97 11.79 -9.54
C PHE A 185 -7.02 12.69 -10.34
N GLY A 186 -7.10 14.01 -10.16
CA GLY A 186 -6.18 14.98 -10.77
C GLY A 186 -4.86 15.08 -10.01
N GLU A 187 -4.87 15.78 -8.88
CA GLU A 187 -3.64 16.11 -8.13
C GLU A 187 -3.10 14.93 -7.31
N GLN A 188 -3.95 14.28 -6.51
CA GLN A 188 -3.45 13.30 -5.54
C GLN A 188 -2.99 11.99 -6.19
N GLN A 189 -3.66 11.53 -7.25
CA GLN A 189 -3.19 10.36 -8.00
C GLN A 189 -1.87 10.64 -8.72
N GLU A 190 -1.67 11.86 -9.26
CA GLU A 190 -0.38 12.24 -9.84
C GLU A 190 0.72 12.26 -8.78
N GLN A 191 0.48 12.91 -7.64
CA GLN A 191 1.42 12.95 -6.52
C GLN A 191 1.76 11.54 -6.00
N PHE A 192 0.75 10.70 -5.79
CA PHE A 192 0.93 9.31 -5.39
C PHE A 192 1.85 8.57 -6.36
N PHE A 193 1.56 8.65 -7.66
CA PHE A 193 2.26 7.90 -8.70
C PHE A 193 3.71 8.35 -8.91
N PHE A 194 3.94 9.67 -8.98
CA PHE A 194 5.21 10.24 -9.42
C PHE A 194 6.12 10.70 -8.27
N GLU A 195 5.56 11.21 -7.18
CA GLU A 195 6.35 11.78 -6.08
C GLU A 195 6.57 10.77 -4.96
N LEU A 196 5.49 10.10 -4.54
CA LEU A 196 5.49 9.29 -3.32
C LEU A 196 5.88 7.84 -3.57
N GLN A 197 5.31 7.20 -4.59
CA GLN A 197 5.54 5.78 -4.84
C GLN A 197 6.88 5.58 -5.54
N LYS A 198 7.73 4.74 -4.97
CA LYS A 198 9.00 4.28 -5.55
C LYS A 198 9.21 2.81 -5.18
N PHE A 199 9.79 2.01 -6.07
CA PHE A 199 10.26 0.68 -5.73
C PHE A 199 11.66 0.81 -5.13
N ASP A 200 11.84 0.26 -3.93
CA ASP A 200 13.12 0.33 -3.21
C ASP A 200 13.77 -1.06 -3.08
N SER A 201 13.00 -2.14 -3.24
CA SER A 201 13.53 -3.50 -3.33
C SER A 201 13.95 -3.85 -4.75
N LYS A 202 15.01 -4.65 -4.87
CA LYS A 202 15.53 -5.11 -6.17
C LYS A 202 14.50 -5.95 -6.91
N LEU A 203 13.84 -6.88 -6.21
CA LEU A 203 12.85 -7.78 -6.81
C LEU A 203 11.61 -7.05 -7.31
N CYS A 204 11.09 -6.09 -6.55
CA CYS A 204 9.92 -5.34 -6.99
C CYS A 204 10.26 -4.37 -8.13
N GLY A 205 11.46 -3.79 -8.14
CA GLY A 205 11.96 -3.01 -9.28
C GLY A 205 11.89 -3.83 -10.58
N LEU A 206 12.53 -5.00 -10.59
CA LEU A 206 12.52 -5.92 -11.73
C LEU A 206 11.11 -6.35 -12.15
N ALA A 207 10.21 -6.61 -11.20
CA ALA A 207 8.86 -7.09 -11.50
C ALA A 207 7.90 -5.99 -11.97
N PHE A 208 8.05 -4.75 -11.50
CA PHE A 208 6.98 -3.75 -11.58
C PHE A 208 7.38 -2.42 -12.25
N GLU A 209 8.67 -2.07 -12.36
CA GLU A 209 9.07 -0.79 -12.96
C GLU A 209 8.58 -0.65 -14.41
N VAL A 210 8.76 -1.69 -15.25
CA VAL A 210 8.30 -1.67 -16.65
C VAL A 210 6.80 -1.39 -16.75
N GLY A 211 6.00 -1.96 -15.86
CA GLY A 211 4.55 -1.71 -15.82
C GLY A 211 4.23 -0.28 -15.39
N LYS A 212 4.95 0.24 -14.38
CA LYS A 212 4.81 1.63 -13.93
C LYS A 212 5.22 2.62 -15.03
N GLU A 213 6.33 2.38 -15.72
CA GLU A 213 6.80 3.23 -16.83
C GLU A 213 5.82 3.26 -18.00
N LYS A 214 5.23 2.11 -18.34
CA LYS A 214 4.15 2.01 -19.35
C LYS A 214 2.95 2.88 -18.96
N ASN A 215 2.57 2.91 -17.69
CA ASN A 215 1.42 3.68 -17.21
C ASN A 215 1.70 5.17 -17.03
N ALA A 216 2.96 5.56 -16.79
CA ALA A 216 3.35 6.94 -16.50
C ALA A 216 2.75 7.98 -17.47
N PRO A 217 2.94 7.90 -18.80
CA PRO A 217 2.38 8.90 -19.70
C PRO A 217 0.85 8.95 -19.68
N LEU A 218 0.18 7.80 -19.47
CA LEU A 218 -1.28 7.69 -19.44
C LEU A 218 -1.85 8.31 -18.16
N VAL A 219 -1.24 8.01 -17.00
CA VAL A 219 -1.64 8.60 -15.71
C VAL A 219 -1.44 10.10 -15.73
N LYS A 220 -0.31 10.58 -16.26
CA LYS A 220 -0.03 12.02 -16.45
C LYS A 220 -1.14 12.69 -17.28
N GLN A 221 -1.47 12.13 -18.45
CA GLN A 221 -2.50 12.66 -19.33
C GLN A 221 -3.88 12.70 -18.64
N ILE A 222 -4.29 11.61 -17.99
CA ILE A 222 -5.59 11.54 -17.31
C ILE A 222 -5.66 12.57 -16.17
N SER A 223 -4.61 12.66 -15.36
CA SER A 223 -4.56 13.61 -14.25
C SER A 223 -4.60 15.06 -14.74
N GLU A 224 -3.84 15.41 -15.79
CA GLU A 224 -3.86 16.73 -16.40
C GLU A 224 -5.24 17.08 -16.96
N GLU A 225 -5.91 16.16 -17.64
CA GLU A 225 -7.24 16.39 -18.19
C GLU A 225 -8.29 16.61 -17.09
N ILE A 226 -8.26 15.81 -16.02
CA ILE A 226 -9.18 15.97 -14.88
C ILE A 226 -8.98 17.32 -14.18
N LYS A 227 -7.74 17.80 -14.05
CA LYS A 227 -7.46 19.13 -13.49
C LYS A 227 -8.10 20.26 -14.28
N GLN A 228 -8.36 20.08 -15.58
CA GLN A 228 -9.02 21.06 -16.44
C GLN A 228 -10.56 20.94 -16.47
N PHE A 229 -11.15 19.98 -15.77
CA PHE A 229 -12.61 19.88 -15.69
C PHE A 229 -13.22 21.12 -15.04
N ASP A 230 -14.43 21.46 -15.49
CA ASP A 230 -15.23 22.52 -14.90
C ASP A 230 -15.47 22.23 -13.40
N SER A 231 -15.17 23.22 -12.55
CA SER A 231 -15.30 23.09 -11.09
C SER A 231 -16.74 22.95 -10.60
N SER A 232 -17.73 23.17 -11.47
CA SER A 232 -19.14 22.93 -11.21
C SER A 232 -19.56 21.45 -11.34
N LEU A 233 -18.70 20.58 -11.89
CA LEU A 233 -19.01 19.15 -11.99
C LEU A 233 -19.14 18.51 -10.61
N THR A 234 -20.14 17.66 -10.47
CA THR A 234 -20.30 16.81 -9.29
C THR A 234 -19.24 15.72 -9.25
N ASN A 235 -18.95 15.19 -8.06
CA ASN A 235 -18.03 14.07 -7.89
C ASN A 235 -18.39 12.85 -8.76
N ASP A 236 -19.68 12.53 -8.87
CA ASP A 236 -20.16 11.41 -9.70
C ASP A 236 -19.90 11.63 -11.19
N GLU A 237 -20.03 12.87 -11.68
CA GLU A 237 -19.71 13.22 -13.06
C GLU A 237 -18.22 13.11 -13.33
N VAL A 238 -17.38 13.56 -12.39
CA VAL A 238 -15.92 13.42 -12.50
C VAL A 238 -15.51 11.94 -12.54
N VAL A 239 -16.06 11.09 -11.66
CA VAL A 239 -15.78 9.64 -11.65
C VAL A 239 -16.20 9.00 -12.98
N LYS A 240 -17.39 9.33 -13.51
CA LYS A 240 -17.84 8.82 -14.82
C LYS A 240 -16.90 9.22 -15.96
N ARG A 241 -16.43 10.47 -15.96
CA ARG A 241 -15.46 10.96 -16.95
C ARG A 241 -14.08 10.30 -16.79
N TYR A 242 -13.60 10.12 -15.55
CA TYR A 242 -12.36 9.38 -15.29
C TYR A 242 -12.41 7.96 -15.89
N ILE A 243 -13.50 7.23 -15.67
CA ILE A 243 -13.71 5.89 -16.24
C ILE A 243 -13.72 5.95 -17.78
N ALA A 244 -14.37 6.96 -18.38
CA ALA A 244 -14.41 7.13 -19.82
C ALA A 244 -13.00 7.40 -20.41
N LEU A 245 -12.19 8.24 -19.75
CA LEU A 245 -10.82 8.53 -20.18
C LEU A 245 -9.94 7.29 -20.12
N VAL A 246 -9.97 6.56 -19.00
CA VAL A 246 -9.25 5.29 -18.85
C VAL A 246 -9.62 4.31 -19.96
N ASN A 247 -10.90 4.15 -20.27
CA ASN A 247 -11.35 3.24 -21.32
C ASN A 247 -10.92 3.67 -22.73
N SER A 248 -10.71 4.96 -22.97
CA SER A 248 -10.24 5.46 -24.27
C SER A 248 -8.74 5.25 -24.50
N LEU A 249 -7.97 5.12 -23.41
CA LEU A 249 -6.50 5.01 -23.44
C LEU A 249 -5.98 3.57 -23.26
N ALA A 250 -6.82 2.63 -22.82
CA ALA A 250 -6.45 1.26 -22.46
C ALA A 250 -7.06 0.21 -23.39
#